data_AF-A0A2N1F8I1-F1
#
_entry.id   AF-A0A2N1F8I1-F1
#
_cell.length_a   1.000
_cell.length_b   1.000
_cell.length_c   1.000
_cell.angle_alpha   90.00
_cell.angle_beta   90.00
_cell.angle_gamma   90.00
#
_symmetry.space_group_name_H-M   'P 1'
#
loop_
_entity.id
_entity.type
_entity.pdbx_description
1 polymer ?
#
loop_
_entity_poly.entity_id
_entity_poly.type
_entity_poly.pdbx_seq_one_letter_code
_entity_poly.pdbx_strand_id
1 'polypeptide(L)'
;MEDKLKEFFNENNFDIYEPHSGHSNRFQRKLQQQKKQHKPTIFWMSIAASIVLVLGFYLGSYQQNNNYDLADISPKMAETQSFFVSTINQELKEIEQYRNIETEKIIEDSLEKIEELEDHYKALISELTKNENKRQVIQKMIGNYQQRLTVLERLLLQLERQKNPTKLEILDDEII
;
A
#
# COMPACT_ATOMS: atom_id res chain seq x y z
N MET A 1 1.79 45.91 14.07
CA MET A 1 1.17 44.64 14.46
C MET A 1 1.88 44.22 15.72
N GLU A 2 1.20 44.33 16.87
CA GLU A 2 1.79 43.91 18.14
C GLU A 2 2.15 42.43 18.06
N ASP A 3 3.29 42.13 18.65
CA ASP A 3 4.05 40.91 18.46
C ASP A 3 3.36 39.79 19.24
N LYS A 4 2.26 39.24 18.69
CA LYS A 4 1.40 38.22 19.33
C LYS A 4 2.19 37.01 19.86
N LEU A 5 3.36 36.76 19.29
CA LEU A 5 4.31 35.76 19.78
C LEU A 5 4.89 36.13 21.15
N LYS A 6 5.27 37.39 21.39
CA LYS A 6 5.76 37.84 22.70
C LYS A 6 4.70 37.71 23.79
N GLU A 7 3.45 38.01 23.45
CA GLU A 7 2.33 37.87 24.38
C GLU A 7 2.11 36.39 24.75
N PHE A 8 2.11 35.51 23.75
CA PHE A 8 2.06 34.06 23.97
C PHE A 8 3.20 33.51 24.85
N PHE A 9 4.44 33.99 24.66
CA PHE A 9 5.58 33.58 25.49
C PHE A 9 5.55 34.14 26.92
N ASN A 10 4.96 35.31 27.14
CA ASN A 10 4.84 35.91 28.47
C ASN A 10 3.67 35.34 29.28
N GLU A 11 2.58 34.93 28.60
CA GLU A 11 1.41 34.33 29.26
C GLU A 11 1.59 32.84 29.58
N ASN A 12 2.47 32.14 28.86
CA ASN A 12 2.73 30.72 29.08
C ASN A 12 4.07 30.55 29.83
N ASN A 13 4.02 30.00 31.05
CA ASN A 13 5.22 29.62 31.79
C ASN A 13 5.90 28.42 31.11
N PHE A 14 6.80 28.70 30.17
CA PHE A 14 7.68 27.71 29.57
C PHE A 14 8.71 27.24 30.61
N ASP A 15 8.32 26.20 31.33
CA ASP A 15 9.13 25.30 32.14
C ASP A 15 10.18 25.97 33.05
N ILE A 16 9.71 26.45 34.20
CA ILE A 16 10.53 26.99 35.29
C ILE A 16 11.10 25.90 36.20
N TYR A 17 10.79 24.63 35.94
CA TYR A 17 11.09 23.53 36.84
C TYR A 17 12.40 22.85 36.47
N GLU A 18 13.27 22.71 37.45
CA GLU A 18 14.47 21.91 37.29
C GLU A 18 14.05 20.45 37.03
N PRO A 19 14.61 19.78 36.00
CA PRO A 19 14.27 18.40 35.69
C PRO A 19 14.43 17.51 36.92
N HIS A 20 13.53 16.53 37.09
CA HIS A 20 13.64 15.57 38.19
C HIS A 20 15.07 14.99 38.30
N SER A 21 15.55 14.87 39.54
CA SER A 21 16.87 14.34 39.85
C SER A 21 17.16 13.04 39.08
N GLY A 22 18.33 13.00 38.46
CA GLY A 22 18.75 11.91 37.56
C GLY A 22 18.31 12.05 36.10
N HIS A 23 17.66 13.15 35.68
CA HIS A 23 17.38 13.42 34.26
C HIS A 23 18.64 13.39 33.40
N SER A 24 19.71 14.07 33.83
CA SER A 24 21.02 14.10 33.15
C SER A 24 21.60 12.70 32.96
N ASN A 25 21.57 11.87 34.01
CA ASN A 25 22.03 10.48 33.95
C ASN A 25 21.18 9.62 32.99
N ARG A 26 19.85 9.80 32.97
CA ARG A 26 18.96 9.11 32.02
C ARG A 26 19.20 9.56 30.59
N PHE A 27 19.44 10.85 30.39
CA PHE A 27 19.73 11.45 29.09
C PHE A 27 21.07 10.98 28.54
N GLN A 28 22.13 11.04 29.36
CA GLN A 28 23.45 10.51 29.04
C GLN A 28 23.38 9.01 28.71
N ARG A 29 22.60 8.22 29.46
CA ARG A 29 22.38 6.80 29.16
C ARG A 29 21.69 6.57 27.82
N LYS A 30 20.75 7.44 27.42
CA LYS A 30 20.11 7.39 26.08
C LYS A 30 21.07 7.82 24.97
N LEU A 31 21.96 8.78 25.22
CA LEU A 31 22.99 9.25 24.29
C LEU A 31 24.11 8.23 24.08
N GLN A 32 24.54 7.56 25.16
CA GLN A 32 25.61 6.56 25.15
C GLN A 32 25.10 5.17 24.79
N GLN A 33 23.77 4.93 24.81
CA GLN A 33 23.19 3.75 24.20
C GLN A 33 23.40 3.85 22.68
N GLN A 34 24.46 3.20 22.19
CA GLN A 34 24.52 2.78 20.81
C GLN A 34 23.22 2.04 20.51
N LYS A 35 22.45 2.52 19.50
CA LYS A 35 21.32 1.77 18.95
C LYS A 35 21.85 0.37 18.69
N LYS A 36 21.43 -0.60 19.51
CA LYS A 36 21.76 -2.00 19.25
C LYS A 36 21.19 -2.26 17.88
N GLN A 37 22.06 -2.38 16.88
CA GLN A 37 21.63 -2.86 15.59
C GLN A 37 21.19 -4.29 15.83
N HIS A 38 19.88 -4.47 15.95
CA HIS A 38 19.29 -5.79 15.91
C HIS A 38 19.67 -6.30 14.53
N LYS A 39 20.69 -7.17 14.47
CA LYS A 39 21.00 -7.86 13.22
C LYS A 39 19.68 -8.51 12.80
N PRO A 40 19.14 -8.22 11.61
CA PRO A 40 17.94 -8.90 11.16
C PRO A 40 18.25 -10.40 11.21
N THR A 41 17.57 -11.09 12.12
CA THR A 41 17.63 -12.54 12.18
C THR A 41 17.17 -13.05 10.82
N ILE A 42 17.78 -14.13 10.34
CA ILE A 42 17.53 -14.79 9.03
C ILE A 42 16.05 -15.17 8.79
N PHE A 43 15.17 -14.94 9.78
CA PHE A 43 13.71 -14.95 9.69
C PHE A 43 13.09 -13.99 8.64
N TRP A 44 13.90 -13.17 7.99
CA TRP A 44 13.48 -12.27 6.94
C TRP A 44 13.27 -12.89 5.57
N MET A 45 13.74 -14.12 5.36
CA MET A 45 13.58 -14.80 4.08
C MET A 45 12.20 -15.44 3.88
N SER A 46 11.27 -15.30 4.82
CA SER A 46 9.94 -15.92 4.71
C SER A 46 8.81 -14.98 4.26
N ILE A 47 9.09 -13.71 3.97
CA ILE A 47 8.03 -12.73 3.73
C ILE A 47 8.19 -12.06 2.35
N ALA A 48 8.17 -12.89 1.32
CA ALA A 48 7.75 -12.49 -0.03
C ALA A 48 6.55 -13.34 -0.49
N ALA A 49 6.06 -14.24 0.39
CA ALA A 49 5.11 -15.27 0.01
C ALA A 49 3.79 -14.66 -0.48
N SER A 50 3.28 -13.56 0.07
CA SER A 50 1.99 -13.01 -0.37
C SER A 50 2.02 -12.51 -1.82
N ILE A 51 3.00 -11.70 -2.21
CA ILE A 51 3.12 -11.23 -3.61
C ILE A 51 3.51 -12.39 -4.53
N VAL A 52 4.42 -13.28 -4.10
CA VAL A 52 4.77 -14.48 -4.88
C VAL A 52 3.58 -15.42 -5.04
N LEU A 53 2.70 -15.53 -4.04
CA LEU A 53 1.47 -16.31 -4.10
C LEU A 53 0.43 -15.62 -4.98
N VAL A 54 0.27 -14.30 -4.92
CA VAL A 54 -0.64 -13.56 -5.82
C VAL A 54 -0.19 -13.71 -7.28
N LEU A 55 1.09 -13.45 -7.56
CA LEU A 55 1.67 -13.59 -8.90
C LEU A 55 1.67 -15.07 -9.35
N GLY A 56 2.04 -15.98 -8.46
CA GLY A 56 2.13 -17.42 -8.74
C GLY A 56 0.76 -18.08 -8.89
N PHE A 57 -0.24 -17.66 -8.12
CA PHE A 57 -1.63 -18.09 -8.26
C PHE A 57 -2.22 -17.55 -9.56
N TYR A 58 -1.95 -16.29 -9.91
CA TYR A 58 -2.42 -15.74 -11.18
C TYR A 58 -1.80 -16.46 -12.39
N LEU A 59 -0.47 -16.60 -12.43
CA LEU A 59 0.22 -17.34 -13.50
C LEU A 59 -0.17 -18.83 -13.55
N GLY A 60 -0.28 -19.48 -12.40
CA GLY A 60 -0.63 -20.90 -12.30
C GLY A 60 -2.10 -21.19 -12.63
N SER A 61 -3.02 -20.30 -12.27
CA SER A 61 -4.45 -20.46 -12.58
C SER A 61 -4.78 -20.20 -14.05
N TYR A 62 -4.04 -19.31 -14.72
CA TYR A 62 -4.18 -19.06 -16.15
C TYR A 62 -3.92 -20.30 -17.02
N GLN A 63 -3.05 -21.19 -16.55
CA GLN A 63 -2.65 -22.40 -17.29
C GLN A 63 -3.61 -23.58 -17.10
N GLN A 64 -4.49 -23.52 -16.09
CA GLN A 64 -5.35 -24.65 -15.72
C GLN A 64 -6.85 -24.39 -15.88
N ASN A 65 -7.25 -23.13 -16.08
CA ASN A 65 -8.66 -22.74 -16.14
C ASN A 65 -9.02 -22.16 -17.51
N ASN A 66 -9.74 -22.93 -18.33
CA ASN A 66 -10.52 -22.43 -19.48
C ASN A 66 -11.77 -21.66 -19.00
N ASN A 67 -11.62 -20.78 -18.00
CA ASN A 67 -12.73 -20.01 -17.47
C ASN A 67 -13.01 -18.81 -18.38
N TYR A 68 -14.26 -18.69 -18.83
CA TYR A 68 -14.73 -17.56 -19.62
C TYR A 68 -14.51 -16.25 -18.87
N ASP A 69 -13.71 -15.34 -19.42
CA ASP A 69 -13.37 -14.07 -18.81
C ASP A 69 -13.57 -12.89 -19.79
N LEU A 70 -13.19 -11.68 -19.38
CA LEU A 70 -13.30 -10.46 -20.16
C LEU A 70 -12.60 -10.59 -21.52
N ALA A 71 -11.47 -11.30 -21.58
CA ALA A 71 -10.75 -11.59 -22.82
C ALA A 71 -11.58 -12.38 -23.86
N ASP A 72 -12.54 -13.19 -23.43
CA ASP A 72 -13.38 -14.00 -24.32
C ASP A 72 -14.56 -13.22 -24.93
N ILE A 73 -14.77 -11.97 -24.50
CA ILE A 73 -15.86 -11.11 -25.01
C ILE A 73 -15.52 -10.52 -26.38
N SER A 74 -14.30 -10.01 -26.53
CA SER A 74 -13.84 -9.38 -27.77
C SER A 74 -12.32 -9.13 -27.71
N PRO A 75 -11.65 -8.95 -28.86
CA PRO A 75 -10.24 -8.57 -28.89
C PRO A 75 -9.93 -7.31 -28.06
N LYS A 76 -10.82 -6.30 -28.09
CA LYS A 76 -10.63 -5.07 -27.32
C LYS A 76 -10.73 -5.30 -25.81
N MET A 77 -11.59 -6.22 -25.38
CA MET A 77 -11.71 -6.60 -23.98
C MET A 77 -10.52 -7.45 -23.51
N ALA A 78 -9.95 -8.29 -24.39
CA ALA A 78 -8.68 -8.97 -24.12
C ALA A 78 -7.52 -7.99 -23.93
N GLU A 79 -7.40 -6.97 -24.79
CA GLU A 79 -6.42 -5.88 -24.60
C GLU A 79 -6.62 -5.16 -23.26
N THR A 80 -7.87 -4.90 -22.89
CA THR A 80 -8.22 -4.21 -21.65
C THR A 80 -7.81 -5.03 -20.41
N GLN A 81 -8.13 -6.33 -20.40
CA GLN A 81 -7.70 -7.24 -19.35
C GLN A 81 -6.17 -7.32 -19.27
N SER A 82 -5.50 -7.48 -20.41
CA SER A 82 -4.03 -7.52 -20.46
C SER A 82 -3.41 -6.24 -19.90
N PHE A 83 -3.97 -5.07 -20.23
CA PHE A 83 -3.52 -3.80 -19.69
C PHE A 83 -3.59 -3.80 -18.16
N PHE A 84 -4.78 -3.98 -17.58
CA PHE A 84 -4.98 -3.92 -16.12
C PHE A 84 -4.12 -4.93 -15.37
N VAL A 85 -4.06 -6.17 -15.86
CA VAL A 85 -3.24 -7.23 -15.25
C VAL A 85 -1.76 -6.85 -15.26
N SER A 86 -1.27 -6.34 -16.39
CA SER A 86 0.14 -5.94 -16.50
C SER A 86 0.47 -4.76 -15.58
N THR A 87 -0.44 -3.79 -15.46
CA THR A 87 -0.30 -2.66 -14.54
C THR A 87 -0.29 -3.14 -13.10
N ILE A 88 -1.27 -3.94 -12.67
CA ILE A 88 -1.33 -4.49 -11.31
C ILE A 88 -0.04 -5.23 -10.96
N ASN A 89 0.48 -6.06 -11.87
CA ASN A 89 1.74 -6.79 -11.66
C ASN A 89 2.94 -5.84 -11.51
N GLN A 90 2.96 -4.75 -12.28
CA GLN A 90 3.99 -3.72 -12.16
C GLN A 90 3.90 -3.00 -10.81
N GLU A 91 2.70 -2.58 -10.39
CA GLU A 91 2.49 -1.95 -9.07
C GLU A 91 2.94 -2.86 -7.92
N LEU A 92 2.57 -4.15 -7.96
CA LEU A 92 2.99 -5.13 -6.96
C LEU A 92 4.52 -5.28 -6.91
N LYS A 93 5.19 -5.26 -8.07
CA LYS A 93 6.66 -5.31 -8.15
C LYS A 93 7.31 -4.07 -7.55
N GLU A 94 6.70 -2.90 -7.72
CA GLU A 94 7.17 -1.65 -7.11
C GLU A 94 6.98 -1.66 -5.60
N ILE A 95 5.82 -2.12 -5.10
CA ILE A 95 5.54 -2.29 -3.67
C ILE A 95 6.59 -3.19 -3.00
N GLU A 96 6.99 -4.28 -3.66
CA GLU A 96 7.99 -5.21 -3.13
C GLU A 96 9.35 -4.52 -2.85
N GLN A 97 9.68 -3.44 -3.56
CA GLN A 97 10.91 -2.66 -3.31
C GLN A 97 10.90 -1.92 -1.96
N TYR A 98 9.72 -1.74 -1.36
CA TYR A 98 9.53 -1.04 -0.08
C TYR A 98 9.37 -1.99 1.10
N ARG A 99 9.31 -3.31 0.89
CA ARG A 99 9.01 -4.31 1.92
C ARG A 99 10.13 -4.43 2.96
N ASN A 100 9.81 -4.21 4.24
CA ASN A 100 10.67 -4.29 5.44
C ASN A 100 9.82 -4.29 6.73
N ILE A 101 10.38 -4.23 7.97
CA ILE A 101 9.60 -4.59 9.21
C ILE A 101 8.50 -3.57 9.38
N GLU A 102 8.86 -2.34 9.06
CA GLU A 102 8.06 -1.16 9.34
C GLU A 102 6.91 -1.07 8.33
N THR A 103 7.12 -1.56 7.10
CA THR A 103 6.13 -1.52 6.02
C THR A 103 5.32 -2.81 5.86
N GLU A 104 5.75 -3.92 6.46
CA GLU A 104 5.16 -5.25 6.25
C GLU A 104 3.66 -5.25 6.52
N LYS A 105 3.26 -4.77 7.70
CA LYS A 105 1.86 -4.79 8.12
C LYS A 105 0.94 -4.05 7.15
N ILE A 106 1.33 -2.86 6.69
CA ILE A 106 0.49 -2.06 5.78
C ILE A 106 0.43 -2.67 4.38
N ILE A 107 1.47 -3.39 3.98
CA ILE A 107 1.50 -4.17 2.74
C ILE A 107 0.55 -5.36 2.87
N GLU A 108 0.65 -6.16 3.94
CA GLU A 108 -0.24 -7.30 4.19
C GLU A 108 -1.71 -6.87 4.23
N ASP A 109 -2.05 -5.84 5.01
CA ASP A 109 -3.41 -5.31 5.13
C ASP A 109 -3.97 -4.87 3.75
N SER A 110 -3.11 -4.41 2.84
CA SER A 110 -3.52 -3.99 1.50
C SER A 110 -3.65 -5.16 0.54
N LEU A 111 -2.78 -6.17 0.65
CA LEU A 111 -2.85 -7.39 -0.15
C LEU A 111 -4.09 -8.23 0.20
N GLU A 112 -4.52 -8.24 1.47
CA GLU A 112 -5.79 -8.85 1.87
C GLU A 112 -6.98 -8.21 1.13
N LYS A 113 -6.98 -6.87 0.99
CA LYS A 113 -8.02 -6.16 0.22
C LYS A 113 -7.95 -6.49 -1.27
N ILE A 114 -6.76 -6.74 -1.82
CA ILE A 114 -6.60 -7.21 -3.20
C ILE A 114 -7.17 -8.62 -3.37
N GLU A 115 -6.96 -9.50 -2.39
CA GLU A 115 -7.52 -10.85 -2.39
C GLU A 115 -9.06 -10.83 -2.35
N GLU A 116 -9.65 -10.01 -1.49
CA GLU A 116 -11.11 -9.81 -1.47
C GLU A 116 -11.66 -9.33 -2.83
N LEU A 117 -10.96 -8.39 -3.47
CA LEU A 117 -11.32 -7.91 -4.81
C LEU A 117 -11.13 -9.00 -5.88
N GLU A 118 -10.14 -9.87 -5.74
CA GLU A 118 -9.93 -11.03 -6.61
C GLU A 118 -11.08 -12.03 -6.51
N ASP A 119 -11.54 -12.33 -5.30
CA ASP A 119 -12.67 -13.23 -5.10
C ASP A 119 -13.98 -12.64 -5.62
N HIS A 120 -14.20 -11.32 -5.46
CA HIS A 120 -15.32 -10.63 -6.11
C HIS A 120 -15.26 -10.74 -7.63
N TYR A 121 -14.08 -10.66 -8.24
CA TYR A 121 -13.93 -10.82 -9.70
C TYR A 121 -14.25 -12.24 -10.17
N LYS A 122 -13.82 -13.27 -9.44
CA LYS A 122 -14.20 -14.67 -9.72
C LYS A 122 -15.71 -14.86 -9.66
N ALA A 123 -16.40 -14.20 -8.72
CA ALA A 123 -17.86 -14.19 -8.67
C ALA A 123 -18.47 -13.52 -9.91
N LEU A 124 -17.89 -12.40 -10.37
CA LEU A 124 -18.32 -11.71 -11.59
C LEU A 124 -18.12 -12.55 -12.86
N ILE A 125 -17.06 -13.36 -12.95
CA ILE A 125 -16.89 -14.35 -14.03
C ILE A 125 -18.08 -15.32 -14.06
N SER A 126 -18.47 -15.86 -12.91
CA SER A 126 -19.66 -16.74 -12.85
C SER A 126 -20.96 -15.99 -13.17
N GLU A 127 -21.07 -14.69 -12.87
CA GLU A 127 -22.24 -13.88 -13.25
C GLU A 127 -22.26 -13.64 -14.76
N LEU A 128 -21.12 -13.35 -15.38
CA LEU A 128 -20.98 -13.03 -16.80
C LEU A 128 -21.41 -14.19 -17.71
N THR A 129 -21.14 -15.42 -17.28
CA THR A 129 -21.55 -16.64 -18.00
C THR A 129 -23.05 -16.91 -17.95
N LYS A 130 -23.74 -16.42 -16.90
CA LYS A 130 -25.16 -16.73 -16.63
C LYS A 130 -26.13 -15.59 -16.96
N ASN A 131 -25.65 -14.35 -16.90
CA ASN A 131 -26.51 -13.16 -16.94
C ASN A 131 -26.80 -12.72 -18.39
N GLU A 132 -28.07 -12.41 -18.67
CA GLU A 132 -28.48 -11.83 -19.96
C GLU A 132 -27.91 -10.42 -20.15
N ASN A 133 -27.72 -9.64 -19.08
CA ASN A 133 -27.16 -8.29 -19.13
C ASN A 133 -25.64 -8.29 -18.92
N LYS A 134 -24.92 -8.89 -19.87
CA LYS A 134 -23.45 -9.00 -19.85
C LYS A 134 -22.74 -7.65 -19.74
N ARG A 135 -23.30 -6.58 -20.30
CA ARG A 135 -22.70 -5.23 -20.26
C ARG A 135 -22.55 -4.71 -18.82
N GLN A 136 -23.55 -4.90 -17.97
CA GLN A 136 -23.46 -4.47 -16.58
C GLN A 136 -22.41 -5.27 -15.82
N VAL A 137 -22.31 -6.58 -16.08
CA VAL A 137 -21.29 -7.42 -15.44
C VAL A 137 -19.88 -7.00 -15.89
N ILE A 138 -19.68 -6.74 -17.18
CA ILE A 138 -18.41 -6.21 -17.71
C ILE A 138 -18.02 -4.89 -17.03
N GLN A 139 -18.97 -3.97 -16.81
CA GLN A 139 -18.69 -2.73 -16.10
C GLN A 139 -18.23 -2.97 -14.66
N LYS A 140 -18.86 -3.91 -13.94
CA LYS A 140 -18.42 -4.31 -12.59
C LYS A 140 -17.01 -4.93 -12.61
N MET A 141 -16.69 -5.75 -13.61
CA MET A 141 -15.36 -6.37 -13.75
C MET A 141 -14.27 -5.33 -13.99
N ILE A 142 -14.51 -4.36 -14.87
CA ILE A 142 -13.61 -3.22 -15.08
C ILE A 142 -13.48 -2.39 -13.80
N GLY A 143 -14.59 -2.12 -13.12
CA GLY A 143 -14.59 -1.42 -11.83
C GLY A 143 -13.76 -2.13 -10.76
N ASN A 144 -13.77 -3.46 -10.74
CA ASN A 144 -12.95 -4.26 -9.82
C ASN A 144 -11.44 -4.08 -10.11
N TYR A 145 -11.01 -4.12 -11.37
CA TYR A 145 -9.61 -3.81 -11.72
C TYR A 145 -9.21 -2.41 -11.28
N GLN A 146 -10.07 -1.40 -11.49
CA GLN A 146 -9.81 -0.02 -11.06
C GLN A 146 -9.70 0.09 -9.54
N GLN A 147 -10.52 -0.65 -8.78
CA GLN A 147 -10.45 -0.69 -7.32
C GLN A 147 -9.12 -1.28 -6.84
N ARG A 148 -8.64 -2.37 -7.48
CA ARG A 148 -7.33 -2.96 -7.15
C ARG A 148 -6.20 -1.97 -7.37
N LEU A 149 -6.17 -1.31 -8.52
CA LEU A 149 -5.18 -0.26 -8.80
C LEU A 149 -5.25 0.86 -7.77
N THR A 150 -6.45 1.33 -7.43
CA THR A 150 -6.63 2.37 -6.40
C THR A 150 -6.04 1.95 -5.05
N VAL A 151 -6.18 0.68 -4.65
CA VAL A 151 -5.58 0.16 -3.42
C VAL A 151 -4.05 0.16 -3.50
N LEU A 152 -3.48 -0.33 -4.62
CA LEU A 152 -2.04 -0.41 -4.81
C LEU A 152 -1.38 0.98 -4.90
N GLU A 153 -1.98 1.91 -5.64
CA GLU A 153 -1.51 3.30 -5.76
C GLU A 153 -1.50 4.00 -4.40
N ARG A 154 -2.57 3.85 -3.60
CA ARG A 154 -2.62 4.43 -2.25
C ARG A 154 -1.56 3.83 -1.34
N LEU A 155 -1.33 2.53 -1.42
CA LEU A 155 -0.27 1.87 -0.67
C LEU A 155 1.10 2.41 -1.07
N LEU A 156 1.40 2.51 -2.37
CA LEU A 156 2.66 3.07 -2.85
C LEU A 156 2.88 4.49 -2.34
N LEU A 157 1.87 5.37 -2.44
CA LEU A 157 1.95 6.73 -1.89
C LEU A 157 2.24 6.72 -0.39
N GLN A 158 1.63 5.80 0.37
CA GLN A 158 1.89 5.66 1.80
C GLN A 158 3.31 5.18 2.10
N LEU A 159 3.82 4.22 1.33
CA LEU A 159 5.19 3.69 1.44
C LEU A 159 6.23 4.75 1.08
N GLU A 160 5.97 5.54 0.04
CA GLU A 160 6.81 6.66 -0.37
C GLU A 160 6.89 7.75 0.68
N ARG A 161 5.76 8.12 1.29
CA ARG A 161 5.72 9.08 2.41
C ARG A 161 6.53 8.60 3.61
N GLN A 162 6.43 7.31 3.95
CA GLN A 162 7.21 6.76 5.07
C GLN A 162 8.72 6.78 4.77
N LYS A 163 9.11 6.50 3.53
CA LYS A 163 10.53 6.51 3.12
C LYS A 163 11.09 7.93 3.00
N ASN A 164 10.32 8.88 2.46
CA ASN A 164 10.73 10.25 2.17
C ASN A 164 9.59 11.24 2.50
N PRO A 165 9.40 11.62 3.78
CA PRO A 165 8.29 12.45 4.21
C PRO A 165 8.28 13.87 3.61
N THR A 166 9.42 14.39 3.17
CA THR A 166 9.58 15.72 2.57
C THR A 166 9.35 15.77 1.05
N LYS A 167 9.18 14.63 0.36
CA LYS A 167 9.04 14.59 -1.11
C LYS A 167 7.64 15.02 -1.60
N LEU A 168 6.63 15.02 -0.72
CA LEU A 168 5.22 15.16 -1.11
C LEU A 168 4.53 16.45 -0.64
N GLU A 169 5.21 17.32 0.13
CA GLU A 169 4.75 18.71 0.38
C GLU A 169 4.62 19.53 -0.91
N ILE A 170 5.20 19.05 -2.03
CA ILE A 170 5.23 19.76 -3.33
C ILE A 170 4.04 19.36 -4.22
N LEU A 171 3.41 18.20 -4.02
CA LEU A 171 2.33 17.71 -4.90
C LEU A 171 0.94 18.22 -4.49
N ASP A 172 0.75 18.58 -3.22
CA ASP A 172 -0.50 19.21 -2.75
C ASP A 172 -0.62 20.68 -3.21
N ASP A 173 0.50 21.32 -3.61
CA ASP A 173 0.52 22.71 -4.10
C ASP A 173 0.24 22.84 -5.62
N GLU A 174 0.33 21.75 -6.40
CA GLU A 174 0.04 21.76 -7.85
C GLU A 174 -1.40 21.34 -8.19
N ILE A 175 -2.19 20.89 -7.21
CA ILE A 175 -3.61 20.56 -7.37
C ILE A 175 -4.46 21.66 -6.71
N ILE A 176 -4.40 22.88 -7.26
CA ILE A 176 -5.41 23.94 -7.07
C ILE A 176 -5.82 24.46 -8.44
#